data_AF-A0A2M8HEP7-F1
#
_entry.id   AF-A0A2M8HEP7-F1
#
_cell.length_a   1.000
_cell.length_b   1.000
_cell.length_c   1.000
_cell.angle_alpha   90.00
_cell.angle_beta   90.00
_cell.angle_gamma   90.00
#
_symmetry.space_group_name_H-M   'P 1'
#
loop_
_entity.id
_entity.type
_entity.pdbx_description
1 polymer ?
#
loop_
_entity_poly.entity_id
_entity_poly.type
_entity_poly.pdbx_seq_one_letter_code
_entity_poly.pdbx_strand_id
1 'polypeptide(L)'
;MHQDSTQWMGKLSILGLAILNISPLAMAQQSSTTGEFRKDNSAPQIYSQEGLVNNFPQKLPLGAAFAPLLTAWDAEDGELSTRISQKSGVNTQQPGHYVAQYQVKDNGLPTVDGFKGWGSVTTTFSLPVTVYDPALEHPVNQLALGALWDEGPVINSSLLMAVGSELSRPLWIPGSGLPLLGERLSIRSFQVKEGVWGGNNRQFALRLTDPASGEVLYDGPLTFSTGTTFTPSAPISVLADRDYQFTLRYLAGASKQGFKRNEAGQFWLNAEGVQEQALYPYAQVLADPANQLAFDPGLSRPLKEKLLSSAGGQELLHVRKLPGAEAQVLNYVIADPALATLQIQQGEGEDRLVLSGLQEGETNLEILANGERVDLVRLIVTAPKAVTLSYSYIAFPGEARTHLWDDGVLIQRDISRRYAPYNIRLSWVDNGVLVHEWDKDGDGYSTDAGRIEQAAPIKEGWIPNQELVFSNLYVMRLTKDDARPCPGTGGGSSTGSGPTDAPPRAGYRAACPGNATELGQSLTLAHELGHNLGLWHTKDTEPNGAANLMYVGRQEGIFFASQWRVIHQTLSSRIAAGDPGVSEAKGPSQNR
;
A
#
# COMPACT_ATOMS: atom_id res chain seq x y z
N MET A 1 57.25 -11.12 15.01
CA MET A 1 58.42 -10.79 14.16
C MET A 1 57.98 -10.95 12.72
N HIS A 2 57.43 -9.87 12.16
CA HIS A 2 58.04 -8.93 11.18
C HIS A 2 57.69 -9.37 9.75
N GLN A 3 56.75 -8.67 9.10
CA GLN A 3 56.94 -7.55 8.13
C GLN A 3 57.53 -8.07 6.81
N ASP A 4 57.04 -7.77 5.60
CA ASP A 4 56.30 -6.62 5.08
C ASP A 4 55.52 -6.99 3.81
N SER A 5 54.35 -6.38 3.61
CA SER A 5 53.91 -5.92 2.27
C SER A 5 52.79 -4.89 2.41
N THR A 6 53.19 -3.65 2.69
CA THR A 6 52.39 -2.46 2.40
C THR A 6 52.16 -2.32 0.90
N GLN A 7 50.89 -2.41 0.46
CA GLN A 7 50.28 -1.48 -0.50
C GLN A 7 48.80 -1.86 -0.73
N TRP A 8 47.95 -0.83 -0.81
CA TRP A 8 46.51 -0.85 -1.15
C TRP A 8 45.50 -1.06 -0.01
N MET A 9 45.48 -0.12 0.94
CA MET A 9 44.24 0.28 1.61
C MET A 9 43.64 1.49 0.88
N GLY A 10 42.39 1.37 0.45
CA GLY A 10 41.63 2.48 -0.12
C GLY A 10 40.59 2.05 -1.15
N LYS A 11 39.57 1.29 -0.73
CA LYS A 11 38.25 1.18 -1.36
C LYS A 11 37.39 0.22 -0.52
N LEU A 12 36.59 0.78 0.39
CA LEU A 12 35.49 0.07 1.04
C LEU A 12 34.22 0.92 0.90
N SER A 13 33.18 0.26 0.40
CA SER A 13 31.75 0.60 0.39
C SER A 13 31.28 1.87 -0.33
N ILE A 14 31.09 1.73 -1.65
CA ILE A 14 29.98 2.37 -2.37
C ILE A 14 29.29 1.26 -3.17
N LEU A 15 28.43 0.48 -2.52
CA LEU A 15 27.54 -0.47 -3.21
C LEU A 15 26.32 -0.72 -2.32
N GLY A 16 25.32 0.12 -2.56
CA GLY A 16 24.03 0.15 -1.87
C GLY A 16 23.20 1.38 -2.27
N LEU A 17 23.45 1.94 -3.46
CA LEU A 17 22.55 2.92 -4.07
C LEU A 17 21.75 2.14 -5.10
N ALA A 18 20.54 1.74 -4.70
CA ALA A 18 19.52 1.38 -5.67
C ALA A 18 19.41 2.56 -6.65
N ILE A 19 19.66 2.28 -7.93
CA ILE A 19 19.30 3.19 -9.01
C ILE A 19 17.78 3.19 -9.01
N LEU A 20 17.21 4.08 -8.21
CA LEU A 20 15.79 4.38 -8.19
C LEU A 20 15.42 4.82 -9.60
N ASN A 21 14.38 4.23 -10.18
CA ASN A 21 13.66 4.84 -11.29
C ASN A 21 13.01 6.11 -10.75
N ILE A 22 13.80 7.18 -10.68
CA ILE A 22 13.34 8.51 -10.33
C ILE A 22 12.53 8.96 -11.54
N SER A 23 11.21 9.09 -11.39
CA SER A 23 10.45 9.98 -12.26
C SER A 23 11.22 11.30 -12.35
N PRO A 24 11.38 11.91 -13.54
CA PRO A 24 12.13 13.16 -13.66
C PRO A 24 11.45 14.21 -12.79
N LEU A 25 12.01 14.44 -11.60
CA LEU A 25 11.58 15.52 -10.73
C LEU A 25 12.02 16.81 -11.41
N ALA A 26 11.07 17.73 -11.64
CA ALA A 26 11.40 19.04 -12.19
C ALA A 26 12.41 19.75 -11.27
N MET A 27 13.37 20.47 -11.84
CA MET A 27 14.34 21.25 -11.07
C MET A 27 13.80 22.66 -10.85
N ALA A 28 14.43 23.46 -10.00
CA ALA A 28 14.15 24.89 -9.98
C ALA A 28 15.11 25.63 -10.92
N GLN A 29 14.58 26.54 -11.71
CA GLN A 29 15.34 27.54 -12.45
C GLN A 29 15.57 28.78 -11.59
N GLN A 30 16.76 29.36 -11.65
CA GLN A 30 17.03 30.70 -11.13
C GLN A 30 16.86 31.75 -12.24
N SER A 31 16.20 32.86 -11.91
CA SER A 31 16.03 34.02 -12.76
C SER A 31 17.37 34.67 -13.05
N SER A 32 17.67 34.89 -14.33
CA SER A 32 18.89 35.59 -14.75
C SER A 32 18.85 37.10 -14.49
N THR A 33 17.67 37.66 -14.16
CA THR A 33 17.49 39.11 -13.94
C THR A 33 17.29 39.46 -12.47
N THR A 34 16.55 38.65 -11.72
CA THR A 34 16.21 38.91 -10.31
C THR A 34 16.96 38.04 -9.31
N GLY A 35 17.54 36.91 -9.75
CA GLY A 35 18.13 35.91 -8.86
C GLY A 35 17.11 35.07 -8.08
N GLU A 36 15.81 35.32 -8.26
CA GLU A 36 14.72 34.53 -7.68
C GLU A 36 14.65 33.13 -8.29
N PHE A 37 14.15 32.15 -7.54
CA PHE A 37 13.94 30.79 -8.03
C PHE A 37 12.48 30.57 -8.45
N ARG A 38 12.28 29.87 -9.56
CA ARG A 38 10.99 29.36 -10.06
C ARG A 38 11.14 27.88 -10.39
N LYS A 39 10.07 27.11 -10.21
CA LYS A 39 9.97 25.70 -10.59
C LYS A 39 10.02 25.47 -12.13
N ASP A 40 10.65 24.39 -12.57
CA ASP A 40 10.51 23.82 -13.92
C ASP A 40 9.19 23.03 -14.06
N ASN A 41 8.86 22.62 -15.28
CA ASN A 41 7.63 21.89 -15.59
C ASN A 41 7.74 20.39 -15.25
N SER A 42 6.81 19.87 -14.45
CA SER A 42 6.71 18.44 -14.14
C SER A 42 6.16 17.67 -15.33
N ALA A 43 6.49 16.38 -15.44
CA ALA A 43 5.90 15.52 -16.46
C ALA A 43 4.53 14.99 -15.98
N PRO A 44 3.50 14.98 -16.86
CA PRO A 44 2.19 14.45 -16.49
C PRO A 44 2.27 12.95 -16.21
N GLN A 45 1.41 12.45 -15.35
CA GLN A 45 1.34 11.04 -14.95
C GLN A 45 0.05 10.40 -15.50
N ILE A 46 0.09 9.12 -15.87
CA ILE A 46 -1.08 8.33 -16.31
C ILE A 46 -1.25 7.15 -15.35
N TYR A 47 -2.48 6.91 -14.90
CA TYR A 47 -2.87 5.84 -13.98
C TYR A 47 -3.91 4.92 -14.61
N SER A 48 -3.89 3.64 -14.25
CA SER A 48 -4.94 2.67 -14.55
C SER A 48 -5.58 2.13 -13.27
N GLN A 49 -6.88 1.85 -13.33
CA GLN A 49 -7.63 1.21 -12.23
C GLN A 49 -7.24 -0.26 -12.02
N GLU A 50 -6.41 -0.82 -12.91
CA GLU A 50 -5.91 -2.19 -12.85
C GLU A 50 -4.49 -2.30 -12.29
N GLY A 51 -3.81 -1.16 -12.11
CA GLY A 51 -2.43 -1.12 -11.64
C GLY A 51 -1.59 -0.01 -12.27
N LEU A 52 -0.38 0.14 -11.77
CA LEU A 52 0.66 1.02 -12.31
C LEU A 52 1.30 0.40 -13.55
N VAL A 53 1.81 1.26 -14.43
CA VAL A 53 2.17 0.88 -15.78
C VAL A 53 3.63 1.06 -16.12
N ASN A 54 4.04 0.19 -17.04
CA ASN A 54 5.28 -0.54 -17.13
C ASN A 54 5.30 -1.68 -16.09
N ASN A 55 4.91 -2.90 -16.52
CA ASN A 55 5.04 -4.20 -15.83
C ASN A 55 3.79 -4.83 -15.17
N PHE A 56 2.57 -4.31 -15.34
CA PHE A 56 1.36 -5.07 -15.02
C PHE A 56 0.75 -5.73 -16.27
N PRO A 57 1.05 -7.01 -16.56
CA PRO A 57 0.46 -7.69 -17.70
C PRO A 57 -1.02 -7.96 -17.44
N GLN A 58 -1.89 -7.31 -18.19
CA GLN A 58 -3.29 -7.73 -18.26
C GLN A 58 -3.34 -9.05 -19.02
N LYS A 59 -4.19 -9.97 -18.58
CA LYS A 59 -4.52 -11.14 -19.38
C LYS A 59 -6.00 -11.01 -19.77
N LEU A 60 -6.33 -11.27 -21.04
CA LEU A 60 -7.71 -11.29 -21.56
C LEU A 60 -7.99 -12.57 -22.36
N PRO A 61 -9.21 -13.14 -22.29
CA PRO A 61 -9.57 -14.27 -23.15
C PRO A 61 -9.77 -13.79 -24.57
N LEU A 62 -9.58 -14.72 -25.51
CA LEU A 62 -9.95 -14.53 -26.90
C LEU A 62 -11.38 -13.99 -27.01
N GLY A 63 -11.55 -12.87 -27.72
CA GLY A 63 -12.83 -12.21 -27.94
C GLY A 63 -13.23 -11.17 -26.89
N ALA A 64 -12.49 -11.01 -25.79
CA ALA A 64 -12.83 -10.01 -24.78
C ALA A 64 -12.70 -8.57 -25.31
N ALA A 65 -13.51 -7.66 -24.76
CA ALA A 65 -13.36 -6.24 -24.99
C ALA A 65 -12.11 -5.72 -24.26
N PHE A 66 -11.23 -5.02 -24.97
CA PHE A 66 -10.08 -4.32 -24.40
C PHE A 66 -10.37 -2.83 -24.29
N ALA A 67 -10.61 -2.34 -23.06
CA ALA A 67 -11.00 -0.95 -22.80
C ALA A 67 -10.47 -0.44 -21.44
N PRO A 68 -9.16 -0.36 -21.18
CA PRO A 68 -8.66 0.03 -19.85
C PRO A 68 -9.20 1.40 -19.40
N LEU A 69 -9.50 1.54 -18.11
CA LEU A 69 -9.96 2.81 -17.52
C LEU A 69 -8.75 3.60 -17.02
N LEU A 70 -8.46 4.72 -17.69
CA LEU A 70 -7.25 5.51 -17.47
C LEU A 70 -7.57 6.92 -17.00
N THR A 71 -6.71 7.45 -16.14
CA THR A 71 -6.70 8.86 -15.73
C THR A 71 -5.34 9.47 -15.91
N ALA A 72 -5.27 10.80 -16.05
CA ALA A 72 -4.01 11.52 -16.08
C ALA A 72 -4.07 12.78 -15.21
N TRP A 73 -2.93 13.13 -14.62
CA TRP A 73 -2.78 14.31 -13.77
C TRP A 73 -1.39 14.92 -13.90
N ASP A 74 -1.30 16.23 -13.69
CA ASP A 74 -0.07 17.00 -13.65
C ASP A 74 -0.12 18.03 -12.51
N ALA A 75 1.05 18.38 -11.94
CA ALA A 75 1.09 19.23 -10.74
C ALA A 75 0.73 20.70 -11.02
N GLU A 76 1.10 21.17 -12.20
CA GLU A 76 0.87 22.51 -12.70
C GLU A 76 -0.50 22.61 -13.37
N ASP A 77 -0.86 21.64 -14.21
CA ASP A 77 -2.09 21.67 -15.01
C ASP A 77 -3.31 21.02 -14.33
N GLY A 78 -3.09 20.20 -13.29
CA GLY A 78 -4.15 19.47 -12.61
C GLY A 78 -4.65 18.25 -13.40
N GLU A 79 -5.97 18.10 -13.52
CA GLU A 79 -6.61 16.95 -14.18
C GLU A 79 -6.41 16.99 -15.70
N LEU A 80 -5.89 15.90 -16.28
CA LEU A 80 -5.52 15.81 -17.70
C LEU A 80 -6.13 14.59 -18.43
N SER A 81 -7.04 13.81 -17.83
CA SER A 81 -7.51 12.53 -18.41
C SER A 81 -8.17 12.71 -19.78
N THR A 82 -8.82 13.86 -20.01
CA THR A 82 -9.43 14.20 -21.31
C THR A 82 -8.41 14.38 -22.44
N ARG A 83 -7.12 14.48 -22.12
CA ARG A 83 -6.01 14.63 -23.07
C ARG A 83 -5.28 13.32 -23.38
N ILE A 84 -5.71 12.20 -22.79
CA ILE A 84 -5.12 10.89 -23.07
C ILE A 84 -5.42 10.51 -24.52
N SER A 85 -4.38 10.09 -25.25
CA SER A 85 -4.48 9.62 -26.62
C SER A 85 -3.88 8.22 -26.77
N GLN A 86 -4.65 7.29 -27.34
CA GLN A 86 -4.18 5.95 -27.64
C GLN A 86 -3.30 5.95 -28.90
N LYS A 87 -2.13 5.31 -28.83
CA LYS A 87 -1.15 5.19 -29.92
C LYS A 87 -1.09 3.79 -30.53
N SER A 88 -1.35 2.75 -29.73
CA SER A 88 -1.50 1.37 -30.20
C SER A 88 -2.61 0.65 -29.43
N GLY A 89 -3.24 -0.33 -30.08
CA GLY A 89 -4.29 -1.18 -29.52
C GLY A 89 -3.86 -2.63 -29.33
N VAL A 90 -4.83 -3.48 -28.97
CA VAL A 90 -4.65 -4.93 -28.78
C VAL A 90 -5.61 -5.67 -29.71
N ASN A 91 -5.12 -6.68 -30.43
CA ASN A 91 -5.99 -7.56 -31.21
C ASN A 91 -6.52 -8.69 -30.31
N THR A 92 -7.70 -8.51 -29.74
CA THR A 92 -8.30 -9.53 -28.86
C THR A 92 -8.90 -10.73 -29.61
N GLN A 93 -8.85 -10.74 -30.95
CA GLN A 93 -9.33 -11.85 -31.79
C GLN A 93 -8.22 -12.85 -32.14
N GLN A 94 -7.01 -12.67 -31.58
CA GLN A 94 -5.88 -13.56 -31.81
C GLN A 94 -5.12 -13.77 -30.50
N PRO A 95 -4.83 -15.02 -30.10
CA PRO A 95 -3.95 -15.27 -28.95
C PRO A 95 -2.55 -14.71 -29.22
N GLY A 96 -1.94 -14.09 -28.22
CA GLY A 96 -0.63 -13.48 -28.35
C GLY A 96 -0.30 -12.47 -27.25
N HIS A 97 0.92 -11.92 -27.31
CA HIS A 97 1.37 -10.85 -26.44
C HIS A 97 1.36 -9.51 -27.19
N TYR A 98 0.72 -8.51 -26.60
CA TYR A 98 0.53 -7.18 -27.17
C TYR A 98 1.00 -6.11 -26.17
N VAL A 99 1.22 -4.89 -26.67
CA VAL A 99 1.49 -3.71 -25.84
C VAL A 99 0.63 -2.56 -26.35
N ALA A 100 -0.36 -2.15 -25.55
CA ALA A 100 -1.14 -0.97 -25.81
C ALA A 100 -0.40 0.28 -25.29
N GLN A 101 -0.32 1.32 -26.11
CA GLN A 101 0.39 2.55 -25.77
C GLN A 101 -0.57 3.72 -25.70
N TYR A 102 -0.41 4.55 -24.66
CA TYR A 102 -1.17 5.76 -24.42
C TYR A 102 -0.23 6.92 -24.16
N GLN A 103 -0.63 8.13 -24.54
CA GLN A 103 0.15 9.35 -24.32
C GLN A 103 -0.71 10.47 -23.78
N VAL A 104 -0.15 11.24 -22.87
CA VAL A 104 -0.70 12.51 -22.40
C VAL A 104 0.37 13.59 -22.52
N LYS A 105 -0.07 14.81 -22.82
CA LYS A 105 0.80 15.97 -23.02
C LYS A 105 0.31 17.14 -22.16
N ASP A 106 1.23 17.75 -21.42
CA ASP A 106 0.96 18.93 -20.58
C ASP A 106 1.01 20.24 -21.39
N ASN A 107 0.86 21.38 -20.71
CA ASN A 107 0.95 22.71 -21.28
C ASN A 107 2.38 23.29 -21.30
N GLY A 108 3.31 22.77 -20.50
CA GLY A 108 4.60 23.40 -20.26
C GLY A 108 4.52 24.68 -19.43
N LEU A 109 5.61 25.45 -19.43
CA LEU A 109 5.73 26.71 -18.68
C LEU A 109 6.13 27.87 -19.60
N PRO A 110 5.48 29.05 -19.50
CA PRO A 110 5.81 30.19 -20.35
C PRO A 110 7.13 30.85 -19.94
N THR A 111 7.80 31.49 -20.91
CA THR A 111 8.90 32.43 -20.68
C THR A 111 8.36 33.68 -19.99
N VAL A 112 9.00 34.10 -18.90
CA VAL A 112 8.72 35.35 -18.17
C VAL A 112 10.06 35.99 -17.79
N ASP A 113 10.07 37.24 -17.30
CA ASP A 113 11.33 37.97 -17.09
C ASP A 113 12.35 37.17 -16.25
N GLY A 114 13.57 37.01 -16.79
CA GLY A 114 14.65 36.21 -16.22
C GLY A 114 14.48 34.68 -16.22
N PHE A 115 13.27 34.16 -16.48
CA PHE A 115 12.97 32.72 -16.53
C PHE A 115 12.76 32.22 -17.97
N LYS A 116 13.40 31.10 -18.30
CA LYS A 116 13.28 30.47 -19.62
C LYS A 116 12.02 29.60 -19.61
N GLY A 117 11.16 29.75 -20.61
CA GLY A 117 10.02 28.85 -20.76
C GLY A 117 10.46 27.40 -20.95
N TRP A 118 9.62 26.48 -20.47
CA TRP A 118 9.78 25.04 -20.66
C TRP A 118 8.71 24.55 -21.64
N GLY A 119 9.12 23.87 -22.70
CA GLY A 119 8.17 23.28 -23.65
C GLY A 119 7.35 22.19 -22.97
N SER A 120 6.16 21.93 -23.50
CA SER A 120 5.30 20.85 -23.02
C SER A 120 6.01 19.47 -23.01
N VAL A 121 5.80 18.67 -21.98
CA VAL A 121 6.27 17.29 -21.86
C VAL A 121 5.18 16.30 -22.26
N THR A 122 5.58 15.22 -22.94
CA THR A 122 4.69 14.10 -23.29
C THR A 122 5.11 12.86 -22.52
N THR A 123 4.19 12.31 -21.74
CA THR A 123 4.39 11.02 -21.05
C THR A 123 3.75 9.90 -21.85
N THR A 124 4.47 8.77 -22.00
CA THR A 124 3.97 7.55 -22.65
C THR A 124 3.80 6.44 -21.62
N PHE A 125 2.67 5.76 -21.71
CA PHE A 125 2.23 4.68 -20.84
C PHE A 125 2.05 3.42 -21.70
N SER A 126 2.65 2.29 -21.29
CA SER A 126 2.64 1.03 -22.04
C SER A 126 2.02 -0.10 -21.22
N LEU A 127 0.82 -0.56 -21.60
CA LEU A 127 0.10 -1.65 -20.96
C LEU A 127 0.35 -2.97 -21.70
N PRO A 128 1.13 -3.92 -21.12
CA PRO A 128 1.29 -5.25 -21.68
C PRO A 128 -0.02 -6.04 -21.55
N VAL A 129 -0.43 -6.72 -22.62
CA VAL A 129 -1.66 -7.52 -22.65
C VAL A 129 -1.38 -8.88 -23.27
N THR A 130 -1.73 -9.96 -22.56
CA THR A 130 -1.73 -11.32 -23.09
C THR A 130 -3.15 -11.73 -23.44
N VAL A 131 -3.40 -12.01 -24.71
CA VAL A 131 -4.62 -12.66 -25.17
C VAL A 131 -4.36 -14.17 -25.21
N TYR A 132 -5.18 -14.96 -24.54
CA TYR A 132 -5.03 -16.43 -24.49
C TYR A 132 -6.32 -17.10 -24.94
N ASP A 133 -6.22 -18.36 -25.36
CA ASP A 133 -7.38 -19.17 -25.75
C ASP A 133 -7.90 -19.97 -24.54
N PRO A 134 -9.12 -19.68 -24.04
CA PRO A 134 -9.68 -20.39 -22.89
C PRO A 134 -9.98 -21.86 -23.16
N ALA A 135 -10.01 -22.31 -24.42
CA ALA A 135 -10.16 -23.73 -24.76
C ALA A 135 -8.83 -24.51 -24.64
N LEU A 136 -7.69 -23.83 -24.64
CA LEU A 136 -6.36 -24.44 -24.61
C LEU A 136 -5.66 -24.23 -23.26
N GLU A 137 -5.90 -23.09 -22.63
CA GLU A 137 -5.26 -22.72 -21.38
C GLU A 137 -6.31 -22.19 -20.41
N HIS A 138 -6.32 -22.73 -19.19
CA HIS A 138 -7.03 -22.16 -18.06
C HIS A 138 -5.98 -21.59 -17.11
N PRO A 139 -5.49 -20.37 -17.35
CA PRO A 139 -4.53 -19.76 -16.43
C PRO A 139 -5.15 -19.71 -15.04
N VAL A 140 -4.32 -19.83 -14.01
CA VAL A 140 -4.74 -19.76 -12.60
C VAL A 140 -3.94 -18.67 -11.89
N ASN A 141 -4.62 -17.92 -11.02
CA ASN A 141 -4.02 -17.07 -10.01
C ASN A 141 -3.80 -17.88 -8.73
N GLN A 142 -2.57 -17.88 -8.21
CA GLN A 142 -2.30 -18.38 -6.87
C GLN A 142 -2.55 -17.27 -5.85
N LEU A 143 -3.68 -17.37 -5.16
CA LEU A 143 -4.11 -16.49 -4.09
C LEU A 143 -3.33 -16.85 -2.81
N ALA A 144 -2.28 -16.13 -2.45
CA ALA A 144 -1.66 -16.30 -1.13
C ALA A 144 -2.61 -15.76 -0.05
N LEU A 145 -3.06 -16.62 0.87
CA LEU A 145 -4.00 -16.28 1.94
C LEU A 145 -3.29 -15.70 3.19
N GLY A 146 -1.97 -15.91 3.29
CA GLY A 146 -1.23 -15.62 4.52
C GLY A 146 -1.67 -16.56 5.65
N ALA A 147 -1.70 -16.04 6.88
CA ALA A 147 -2.15 -16.76 8.06
C ALA A 147 -3.61 -17.20 7.91
N LEU A 148 -3.87 -18.49 8.03
CA LEU A 148 -5.22 -19.06 7.85
C LEU A 148 -6.14 -18.85 9.06
N TRP A 149 -5.59 -18.56 10.24
CA TRP A 149 -6.32 -18.26 11.46
C TRP A 149 -5.47 -17.40 12.40
N ASP A 150 -6.10 -16.80 13.41
CA ASP A 150 -5.40 -16.10 14.49
C ASP A 150 -5.21 -17.05 15.68
N GLU A 151 -3.97 -17.24 16.11
CA GLU A 151 -3.60 -18.04 17.29
C GLU A 151 -3.61 -17.24 18.59
N GLY A 152 -3.76 -15.91 18.50
CA GLY A 152 -3.59 -15.01 19.64
C GLY A 152 -2.14 -14.93 20.12
N PRO A 153 -1.93 -14.33 21.31
CA PRO A 153 -0.60 -14.02 21.81
C PRO A 153 0.18 -15.28 22.23
N VAL A 154 1.50 -15.19 22.10
CA VAL A 154 2.43 -16.23 22.52
C VAL A 154 2.65 -16.14 24.02
N ILE A 155 2.35 -17.21 24.74
CA ILE A 155 2.63 -17.34 26.17
C ILE A 155 4.06 -17.81 26.38
N ASN A 156 4.76 -17.19 27.34
CA ASN A 156 6.15 -17.49 27.66
C ASN A 156 6.31 -18.79 28.50
N SER A 157 5.73 -19.88 28.02
CA SER A 157 5.90 -21.24 28.54
C SER A 157 5.96 -22.21 27.36
N SER A 158 6.56 -23.39 27.55
CA SER A 158 6.83 -24.33 26.46
C SER A 158 6.29 -25.73 26.73
N LEU A 159 5.70 -26.33 25.70
CA LEU A 159 5.38 -27.76 25.65
C LEU A 159 6.59 -28.52 25.12
N LEU A 160 7.08 -29.47 25.91
CA LEU A 160 8.24 -30.28 25.56
C LEU A 160 7.81 -31.59 24.91
N MET A 161 8.43 -31.91 23.78
CA MET A 161 8.24 -33.13 23.01
C MET A 161 9.55 -33.94 23.00
N ALA A 162 9.48 -35.19 23.43
CA ALA A 162 10.60 -36.14 23.37
C ALA A 162 10.60 -36.92 22.04
N VAL A 163 11.74 -37.49 21.65
CA VAL A 163 11.80 -38.36 20.48
C VAL A 163 10.82 -39.53 20.66
N GLY A 164 10.03 -39.82 19.64
CA GLY A 164 8.97 -40.83 19.65
C GLY A 164 7.63 -40.35 20.23
N SER A 165 7.54 -39.11 20.73
CA SER A 165 6.28 -38.54 21.21
C SER A 165 5.58 -37.68 20.15
N GLU A 166 4.31 -37.38 20.42
CA GLU A 166 3.46 -36.59 19.55
C GLU A 166 2.75 -35.47 20.32
N LEU A 167 2.43 -34.40 19.60
CA LEU A 167 1.58 -33.31 20.05
C LEU A 167 0.41 -33.20 19.07
N SER A 168 -0.81 -33.19 19.60
CA SER A 168 -2.02 -33.11 18.78
C SER A 168 -2.96 -32.02 19.26
N ARG A 169 -3.63 -31.36 18.33
CA ARG A 169 -4.68 -30.38 18.61
C ARG A 169 -5.68 -30.27 17.46
N PRO A 170 -6.93 -29.87 17.74
CA PRO A 170 -7.85 -29.46 16.70
C PRO A 170 -7.40 -28.12 16.09
N LEU A 171 -7.77 -27.92 14.82
CA LEU A 171 -7.59 -26.72 14.04
C LEU A 171 -8.92 -26.37 13.37
N TRP A 172 -9.38 -25.14 13.54
CA TRP A 172 -10.52 -24.59 12.81
C TRP A 172 -10.01 -23.63 11.76
N ILE A 173 -10.46 -23.79 10.51
CA ILE A 173 -10.13 -22.86 9.42
C ILE A 173 -11.37 -21.98 9.15
N PRO A 174 -11.43 -20.73 9.61
CA PRO A 174 -12.59 -19.88 9.41
C PRO A 174 -12.72 -19.46 7.94
N GLY A 175 -13.83 -19.79 7.28
CA GLY A 175 -14.10 -19.38 5.91
C GLY A 175 -14.58 -17.94 5.80
N SER A 176 -15.43 -17.48 6.73
CA SER A 176 -15.99 -16.10 6.70
C SER A 176 -14.93 -14.99 6.82
N GLY A 177 -13.80 -15.27 7.47
CA GLY A 177 -12.69 -14.33 7.62
C GLY A 177 -11.73 -14.32 6.42
N LEU A 178 -11.70 -15.41 5.65
CA LEU A 178 -10.78 -15.60 4.54
C LEU A 178 -11.40 -15.17 3.20
N PRO A 179 -10.62 -14.59 2.28
CA PRO A 179 -11.09 -14.14 0.98
C PRO A 179 -11.25 -15.30 -0.03
N LEU A 180 -12.05 -16.30 0.31
CA LEU A 180 -12.16 -17.52 -0.48
C LEU A 180 -13.22 -17.41 -1.59
N LEU A 181 -12.85 -17.89 -2.78
CA LEU A 181 -13.79 -18.25 -3.84
C LEU A 181 -14.09 -19.75 -3.69
N GLY A 182 -15.22 -20.09 -3.08
CA GLY A 182 -15.55 -21.46 -2.68
C GLY A 182 -14.87 -21.88 -1.38
N GLU A 183 -14.95 -23.16 -1.03
CA GLU A 183 -14.47 -23.68 0.26
C GLU A 183 -13.03 -24.22 0.23
N ARG A 184 -12.48 -24.53 -0.94
CA ARG A 184 -11.22 -25.28 -1.06
C ARG A 184 -9.99 -24.38 -1.05
N LEU A 185 -8.98 -24.78 -0.29
CA LEU A 185 -7.65 -24.15 -0.24
C LEU A 185 -6.56 -25.19 0.02
N SER A 186 -5.30 -24.76 -0.06
CA SER A 186 -4.13 -25.62 0.14
C SER A 186 -3.17 -25.03 1.16
N ILE A 187 -2.83 -25.79 2.21
CA ILE A 187 -1.81 -25.41 3.19
C ILE A 187 -0.42 -25.70 2.61
N ARG A 188 0.49 -24.72 2.67
CA ARG A 188 1.87 -24.85 2.16
C ARG A 188 2.94 -24.85 3.24
N SER A 189 2.68 -24.21 4.37
CA SER A 189 3.62 -24.17 5.47
C SER A 189 2.88 -24.05 6.79
N PHE A 190 3.55 -24.47 7.86
CA PHE A 190 3.13 -24.22 9.23
C PHE A 190 4.23 -23.45 9.95
N GLN A 191 3.86 -22.43 10.72
CA GLN A 191 4.76 -21.69 11.58
C GLN A 191 4.53 -22.07 13.04
N VAL A 192 5.62 -22.26 13.78
CA VAL A 192 5.61 -22.48 15.22
C VAL A 192 6.50 -21.47 15.93
N LYS A 193 6.30 -21.31 17.24
CA LYS A 193 7.13 -20.44 18.06
C LYS A 193 8.12 -21.25 18.89
N GLU A 194 9.37 -20.89 18.74
CA GLU A 194 10.53 -21.47 19.41
C GLU A 194 10.43 -21.34 20.93
N GLY A 195 10.40 -22.50 21.61
CA GLY A 195 10.41 -22.60 23.06
C GLY A 195 11.77 -23.03 23.60
N VAL A 196 12.15 -24.27 23.29
CA VAL A 196 13.42 -24.89 23.68
C VAL A 196 13.92 -25.66 22.47
N TRP A 197 15.18 -25.45 22.05
CA TRP A 197 15.76 -26.26 20.99
C TRP A 197 17.10 -26.83 21.43
N GLY A 198 17.35 -28.06 20.99
CA GLY A 198 18.65 -28.70 21.17
C GLY A 198 18.92 -29.71 20.08
N GLY A 199 20.21 -30.00 19.87
CA GLY A 199 20.64 -31.10 19.02
C GLY A 199 20.58 -30.85 17.50
N ASN A 200 21.31 -31.69 16.76
CA ASN A 200 21.29 -31.74 15.29
C ASN A 200 20.32 -32.82 14.78
N ASN A 201 20.04 -32.83 13.47
CA ASN A 201 19.26 -33.86 12.75
C ASN A 201 17.84 -34.09 13.30
N ARG A 202 17.11 -33.01 13.56
CA ARG A 202 15.70 -33.06 14.00
C ARG A 202 14.81 -33.48 12.83
N GLN A 203 14.02 -34.52 13.01
CA GLN A 203 13.08 -35.03 12.02
C GLN A 203 11.68 -35.01 12.62
N PHE A 204 10.77 -34.29 11.96
CA PHE A 204 9.37 -34.21 12.33
C PHE A 204 8.50 -34.79 11.21
N ALA A 205 7.35 -35.32 11.59
CA ALA A 205 6.30 -35.69 10.64
C ALA A 205 4.96 -35.11 11.08
N LEU A 206 4.14 -34.77 10.10
CA LEU A 206 2.78 -34.32 10.28
C LEU A 206 1.82 -35.43 9.90
N ARG A 207 0.76 -35.59 10.69
CA ARG A 207 -0.48 -36.19 10.25
C ARG A 207 -1.62 -35.17 10.39
N LEU A 208 -2.32 -34.89 9.29
CA LEU A 208 -3.52 -34.06 9.27
C LEU A 208 -4.71 -34.94 8.88
N THR A 209 -5.80 -34.86 9.62
CA THR A 209 -6.98 -35.72 9.42
C THR A 209 -8.25 -34.89 9.51
N ASP A 210 -9.21 -35.13 8.62
CA ASP A 210 -10.58 -34.64 8.76
C ASP A 210 -11.31 -35.53 9.80
N PRO A 211 -11.66 -35.02 10.98
CA PRO A 211 -12.30 -35.81 12.03
C PRO A 211 -13.75 -36.21 11.69
N ALA A 212 -14.42 -35.49 10.78
CA ALA A 212 -15.79 -35.80 10.39
C ALA A 212 -15.86 -36.98 9.42
N SER A 213 -14.91 -37.07 8.48
CA SER A 213 -14.83 -38.18 7.52
C SER A 213 -13.88 -39.29 7.93
N GLY A 214 -12.92 -39.02 8.83
CA GLY A 214 -11.80 -39.89 9.15
C GLY A 214 -10.69 -39.90 8.10
N GLU A 215 -10.80 -39.08 7.05
CA GLU A 215 -9.85 -39.03 5.94
C GLU A 215 -8.51 -38.45 6.39
N VAL A 216 -7.41 -39.13 6.07
CA VAL A 216 -6.05 -38.64 6.30
C VAL A 216 -5.62 -37.80 5.09
N LEU A 217 -5.70 -36.48 5.22
CA LEU A 217 -5.36 -35.53 4.16
C LEU A 217 -3.85 -35.41 3.93
N TYR A 218 -3.05 -35.67 4.96
CA TYR A 218 -1.60 -35.72 4.87
C TYR A 218 -1.04 -36.62 5.97
N ASP A 219 -0.07 -37.47 5.62
CA ASP A 219 0.77 -38.20 6.57
C ASP A 219 2.17 -38.31 5.98
N GLY A 220 3.11 -37.53 6.50
CA GLY A 220 4.44 -37.44 5.89
C GLY A 220 5.46 -36.61 6.67
N PRO A 221 6.73 -36.67 6.26
CA PRO A 221 7.80 -35.90 6.87
C PRO A 221 7.65 -34.40 6.58
N LEU A 222 8.07 -33.59 7.55
CA LEU A 222 8.17 -32.14 7.40
C LEU A 222 9.63 -31.75 7.16
N THR A 223 9.84 -30.88 6.18
CA THR A 223 11.13 -30.17 6.05
C THR A 223 11.13 -28.98 6.99
N PHE A 224 12.30 -28.71 7.57
CA PHE A 224 12.48 -27.66 8.57
C PHE A 224 13.41 -26.59 8.03
N SER A 225 12.85 -25.42 7.71
CA SER A 225 13.60 -24.21 7.34
C SER A 225 13.71 -23.28 8.55
N THR A 226 14.65 -22.32 8.51
CA THR A 226 14.93 -21.27 9.52
C THR A 226 14.12 -21.37 10.83
N GLY A 227 14.50 -22.32 11.69
CA GLY A 227 14.14 -22.44 13.12
C GLY A 227 12.66 -22.55 13.54
N THR A 228 11.70 -22.25 12.67
CA THR A 228 10.30 -22.03 13.07
C THR A 228 9.27 -22.42 12.01
N THR A 229 9.69 -22.83 10.81
CA THR A 229 8.77 -23.14 9.71
C THR A 229 8.86 -24.60 9.31
N PHE A 230 7.71 -25.27 9.36
CA PHE A 230 7.51 -26.62 8.86
C PHE A 230 6.88 -26.58 7.47
N THR A 231 7.50 -27.26 6.52
CA THR A 231 7.00 -27.35 5.14
C THR A 231 6.73 -28.80 4.77
N PRO A 232 5.46 -29.19 4.52
CA PRO A 232 5.12 -30.51 4.00
C PRO A 232 5.72 -30.71 2.62
N SER A 233 5.97 -31.99 2.27
CA SER A 233 6.51 -32.38 0.96
C SER A 233 5.60 -32.03 -0.23
N ALA A 234 4.32 -31.82 0.02
CA ALA A 234 3.33 -31.37 -0.95
C ALA A 234 2.29 -30.48 -0.25
N PRO A 235 1.65 -29.53 -0.97
CA PRO A 235 0.53 -28.77 -0.43
C PRO A 235 -0.62 -29.68 0.01
N ILE A 236 -1.27 -29.33 1.13
CA ILE A 236 -2.35 -30.15 1.72
C ILE A 236 -3.69 -29.50 1.40
N SER A 237 -4.55 -30.16 0.61
CA SER A 237 -5.88 -29.65 0.29
C SER A 237 -6.81 -29.77 1.49
N VAL A 238 -7.46 -28.67 1.84
CA VAL A 238 -8.43 -28.55 2.95
C VAL A 238 -9.62 -27.71 2.51
N LEU A 239 -10.68 -27.75 3.32
CA LEU A 239 -11.89 -26.95 3.19
C LEU A 239 -11.94 -25.93 4.33
N ALA A 240 -12.43 -24.74 4.04
CA ALA A 240 -12.75 -23.75 5.05
C ALA A 240 -14.08 -24.09 5.76
N ASP A 241 -14.32 -23.42 6.88
CA ASP A 241 -15.41 -23.69 7.80
C ASP A 241 -15.49 -25.17 8.22
N ARG A 242 -14.31 -25.77 8.43
CA ARG A 242 -14.14 -27.15 8.91
C ARG A 242 -13.08 -27.28 9.98
N ASP A 243 -13.29 -28.28 10.85
CA ASP A 243 -12.32 -28.74 11.83
C ASP A 243 -11.37 -29.78 11.23
N TYR A 244 -10.11 -29.72 11.66
CA TYR A 244 -9.07 -30.69 11.34
C TYR A 244 -8.32 -31.11 12.58
N GLN A 245 -7.82 -32.35 12.60
CA GLN A 245 -6.92 -32.83 13.64
C GLN A 245 -5.48 -32.75 13.15
N PHE A 246 -4.67 -31.91 13.78
CA PHE A 246 -3.24 -31.81 13.53
C PHE A 246 -2.46 -32.63 14.55
N THR A 247 -1.55 -33.47 14.08
CA THR A 247 -0.65 -34.28 14.93
C THR A 247 0.79 -34.14 14.44
N LEU A 248 1.64 -33.55 15.28
CA LEU A 248 3.07 -33.44 15.05
C LEU A 248 3.79 -34.57 15.79
N ARG A 249 4.60 -35.34 15.07
CA ARG A 249 5.42 -36.42 15.62
C ARG A 249 6.89 -36.05 15.55
N TYR A 250 7.62 -36.25 16.65
CA TYR A 250 9.07 -36.09 16.66
C TYR A 250 9.76 -37.43 16.44
N LEU A 251 10.25 -37.66 15.22
CA LEU A 251 10.73 -38.97 14.79
C LEU A 251 12.17 -39.25 15.21
N ALA A 252 13.06 -38.26 15.09
CA ALA A 252 14.47 -38.43 15.39
C ALA A 252 15.16 -37.09 15.70
N GLY A 253 16.25 -37.14 16.47
CA GLY A 253 17.11 -36.01 16.79
C GLY A 253 17.63 -36.09 18.23
N ALA A 254 18.43 -35.10 18.65
CA ALA A 254 18.96 -35.05 20.01
C ALA A 254 18.12 -34.11 20.90
N SER A 255 17.96 -34.50 22.18
CA SER A 255 17.23 -33.73 23.21
C SER A 255 15.72 -33.57 22.96
N LYS A 256 15.01 -33.08 23.99
CA LYS A 256 13.60 -32.67 23.86
C LYS A 256 13.51 -31.35 23.10
N GLN A 257 12.46 -31.19 22.30
CA GLN A 257 12.15 -29.94 21.60
C GLN A 257 10.95 -29.25 22.25
N GLY A 258 10.97 -27.93 22.33
CA GLY A 258 10.00 -27.12 23.05
C GLY A 258 9.31 -26.13 22.14
N PHE A 259 7.97 -26.12 22.19
CA PHE A 259 7.12 -25.20 21.43
C PHE A 259 6.43 -24.23 22.39
N LYS A 260 6.44 -22.93 22.10
CA LYS A 260 5.69 -21.96 22.91
C LYS A 260 4.20 -22.24 22.82
N ARG A 261 3.45 -21.75 23.81
CA ARG A 261 2.01 -21.97 23.92
C ARG A 261 1.20 -20.76 23.51
N ASN A 262 -0.06 -20.97 23.15
CA ASN A 262 -1.09 -19.92 23.11
C ASN A 262 -1.81 -19.82 24.48
N GLU A 263 -2.76 -18.90 24.61
CA GLU A 263 -3.54 -18.68 25.84
C GLU A 263 -4.37 -19.91 26.24
N ALA A 264 -4.82 -20.70 25.28
CA ALA A 264 -5.51 -21.97 25.51
C ALA A 264 -4.58 -23.10 26.00
N GLY A 265 -3.27 -22.83 26.12
CA GLY A 265 -2.29 -23.79 26.58
C GLY A 265 -1.93 -24.87 25.56
N GLN A 266 -2.34 -24.73 24.30
CA GLN A 266 -1.89 -25.55 23.18
C GLN A 266 -0.56 -24.99 22.64
N PHE A 267 0.19 -25.76 21.86
CA PHE A 267 1.38 -25.20 21.21
C PHE A 267 0.94 -24.21 20.12
N TRP A 268 1.61 -23.06 20.05
CA TRP A 268 1.31 -22.00 19.09
C TRP A 268 1.65 -22.50 17.68
N LEU A 269 0.65 -22.46 16.80
CA LEU A 269 0.73 -23.03 15.46
C LEU A 269 -0.10 -22.19 14.49
N ASN A 270 0.55 -21.61 13.49
CA ASN A 270 -0.14 -20.95 12.38
C ASN A 270 0.13 -21.72 11.09
N ALA A 271 -0.70 -21.54 10.07
CA ALA A 271 -0.47 -22.07 8.74
C ALA A 271 -0.58 -20.98 7.68
N GLU A 272 0.25 -21.09 6.65
CA GLU A 272 0.10 -20.30 5.44
C GLU A 272 -0.59 -21.12 4.36
N GLY A 273 -1.66 -20.57 3.83
CA GLY A 273 -2.43 -21.20 2.75
C GLY A 273 -2.34 -20.45 1.43
N VAL A 274 -2.68 -21.17 0.38
CA VAL A 274 -2.97 -20.61 -0.94
C VAL A 274 -4.31 -21.15 -1.44
N GLN A 275 -5.02 -20.37 -2.25
CA GLN A 275 -6.12 -20.86 -3.07
C GLN A 275 -5.74 -20.69 -4.54
N GLU A 276 -5.94 -21.71 -5.35
CA GLU A 276 -5.84 -21.56 -6.80
C GLU A 276 -7.17 -21.08 -7.33
N GLN A 277 -7.15 -19.95 -8.03
CA GLN A 277 -8.31 -19.36 -8.65
C GLN A 277 -8.12 -19.45 -10.16
N ALA A 278 -9.09 -19.94 -10.90
CA ALA A 278 -9.07 -19.77 -12.34
C ALA A 278 -8.97 -18.26 -12.64
N LEU A 279 -7.94 -17.86 -13.38
CA LEU A 279 -8.01 -16.60 -14.10
C LEU A 279 -9.22 -16.76 -15.03
N TYR A 280 -10.07 -15.73 -15.11
CA TYR A 280 -11.31 -15.72 -15.89
C TYR A 280 -12.41 -16.65 -15.36
N PRO A 281 -12.92 -16.40 -14.16
CA PRO A 281 -14.10 -17.13 -13.79
C PRO A 281 -15.23 -16.62 -14.71
N TYR A 282 -15.61 -15.33 -14.69
CA TYR A 282 -16.61 -14.80 -15.65
C TYR A 282 -16.55 -13.29 -15.94
N ALA A 283 -15.79 -12.53 -15.15
CA ALA A 283 -15.82 -11.07 -15.21
C ALA A 283 -14.48 -10.40 -14.89
N GLN A 284 -14.35 -9.14 -15.30
CA GLN A 284 -13.31 -8.23 -14.84
C GLN A 284 -13.95 -7.07 -14.09
N VAL A 285 -13.54 -6.85 -12.85
CA VAL A 285 -14.06 -5.78 -11.97
C VAL A 285 -13.10 -4.62 -11.93
N LEU A 286 -13.59 -3.43 -12.27
CA LEU A 286 -12.82 -2.19 -12.31
C LEU A 286 -13.55 -1.11 -11.51
N ALA A 287 -12.82 -0.29 -10.78
CA ALA A 287 -13.38 0.93 -10.21
C ALA A 287 -13.59 1.98 -11.31
N ASP A 288 -14.66 2.76 -11.22
CA ASP A 288 -14.82 3.96 -12.04
C ASP A 288 -13.74 4.99 -11.64
N PRO A 289 -13.01 5.59 -12.59
CA PRO A 289 -12.06 6.67 -12.35
C PRO A 289 -12.58 7.89 -11.56
N ALA A 290 -13.87 8.18 -11.65
CA ALA A 290 -14.53 9.30 -10.97
C ALA A 290 -14.92 8.99 -9.53
N ASN A 291 -14.69 7.75 -9.08
CA ASN A 291 -14.84 7.36 -7.69
C ASN A 291 -14.05 8.28 -6.76
N GLN A 292 -14.66 8.64 -5.64
CA GLN A 292 -13.98 9.48 -4.65
C GLN A 292 -13.12 8.64 -3.72
N LEU A 293 -13.47 7.36 -3.54
CA LEU A 293 -12.84 6.48 -2.56
C LEU A 293 -12.01 5.37 -3.20
N ALA A 294 -10.98 4.96 -2.47
CA ALA A 294 -9.98 4.01 -2.92
C ALA A 294 -10.59 2.64 -3.28
N PHE A 295 -9.97 2.01 -4.28
CA PHE A 295 -10.16 0.63 -4.66
C PHE A 295 -8.80 -0.05 -4.74
N ASP A 296 -8.65 -1.19 -4.07
CA ASP A 296 -7.51 -2.10 -4.22
C ASP A 296 -7.94 -3.20 -5.19
N PRO A 297 -7.33 -3.30 -6.38
CA PRO A 297 -7.67 -4.35 -7.35
C PRO A 297 -7.16 -5.75 -6.95
N GLY A 298 -6.62 -5.91 -5.74
CA GLY A 298 -6.11 -7.17 -5.22
C GLY A 298 -4.63 -7.38 -5.57
N LEU A 299 -3.83 -6.32 -5.57
CA LEU A 299 -2.44 -6.37 -6.07
C LEU A 299 -1.40 -6.80 -5.02
N SER A 300 -1.64 -6.51 -3.74
CA SER A 300 -0.74 -6.91 -2.63
C SER A 300 -1.27 -8.12 -1.85
N ARG A 301 -2.58 -8.13 -1.64
CA ARG A 301 -3.35 -9.23 -1.09
C ARG A 301 -4.43 -9.50 -2.10
N PRO A 302 -4.56 -10.72 -2.60
CA PRO A 302 -5.30 -10.99 -3.83
C PRO A 302 -6.83 -10.91 -3.71
N LEU A 303 -7.33 -10.27 -2.65
CA LEU A 303 -8.72 -9.85 -2.49
C LEU A 303 -8.88 -8.41 -2.99
N LYS A 304 -9.85 -8.20 -3.89
CA LYS A 304 -10.28 -6.86 -4.28
C LYS A 304 -11.00 -6.20 -3.11
N GLU A 305 -10.68 -4.96 -2.84
CA GLU A 305 -11.31 -4.22 -1.75
C GLU A 305 -11.75 -2.84 -2.21
N LYS A 306 -12.98 -2.47 -1.84
CA LYS A 306 -13.54 -1.15 -2.14
C LYS A 306 -13.88 -0.43 -0.84
N LEU A 307 -13.35 0.76 -0.67
CA LEU A 307 -13.72 1.64 0.43
C LEU A 307 -15.03 2.37 0.09
N LEU A 308 -15.94 2.39 1.05
CA LEU A 308 -17.21 3.13 1.05
C LEU A 308 -17.29 4.02 2.29
N SER A 309 -18.13 5.06 2.24
CA SER A 309 -18.37 5.95 3.37
C SER A 309 -19.72 5.64 4.00
N SER A 310 -19.79 5.57 5.33
CA SER A 310 -21.06 5.47 6.08
C SER A 310 -21.87 6.77 6.02
N ALA A 311 -21.25 7.87 5.56
CA ALA A 311 -21.94 9.12 5.25
C ALA A 311 -22.75 9.06 3.93
N GLY A 312 -22.79 7.90 3.27
CA GLY A 312 -23.37 7.73 1.94
C GLY A 312 -22.43 8.21 0.84
N GLY A 313 -23.00 8.60 -0.30
CA GLY A 313 -22.27 8.85 -1.55
C GLY A 313 -22.37 7.66 -2.50
N GLN A 314 -22.02 7.87 -3.76
CA GLN A 314 -22.11 6.84 -4.80
C GLN A 314 -20.71 6.55 -5.33
N GLU A 315 -20.36 5.28 -5.30
CA GLU A 315 -19.15 4.74 -5.90
C GLU A 315 -19.56 3.71 -6.95
N LEU A 316 -18.88 3.67 -8.09
CA LEU A 316 -19.22 2.80 -9.21
C LEU A 316 -18.12 1.75 -9.44
N LEU A 317 -18.55 0.50 -9.59
CA LEU A 317 -17.73 -0.56 -10.16
C LEU A 317 -18.28 -0.97 -11.54
N HIS A 318 -17.37 -1.11 -12.50
CA HIS A 318 -17.65 -1.71 -13.80
C HIS A 318 -17.35 -3.20 -13.72
N VAL A 319 -18.33 -4.03 -14.08
CA VAL A 319 -18.17 -5.48 -14.19
C VAL A 319 -18.26 -5.86 -15.66
N ARG A 320 -17.10 -6.01 -16.29
CA ARG A 320 -17.02 -6.43 -17.70
C ARG A 320 -17.25 -7.92 -17.81
N LYS A 321 -18.25 -8.29 -18.60
CA LYS A 321 -18.59 -9.67 -18.90
C LYS A 321 -17.56 -10.20 -19.88
N LEU A 322 -16.87 -11.26 -19.49
CA LEU A 322 -15.90 -11.89 -20.38
C LEU A 322 -16.63 -12.84 -21.36
N PRO A 323 -16.02 -13.22 -22.49
CA PRO A 323 -16.62 -14.17 -23.43
C PRO A 323 -16.94 -15.51 -22.77
N GLY A 324 -18.12 -16.06 -23.09
CA GLY A 324 -18.66 -17.30 -22.51
C GLY A 324 -20.12 -17.12 -22.08
N ALA A 325 -20.97 -18.13 -22.25
CA ALA A 325 -22.42 -18.02 -22.01
C ALA A 325 -22.75 -17.68 -20.54
N GLU A 326 -22.01 -18.28 -19.62
CA GLU A 326 -22.18 -18.11 -18.17
C GLU A 326 -21.76 -16.69 -17.72
N ALA A 327 -20.78 -16.08 -18.40
CA ALA A 327 -20.37 -14.71 -18.16
C ALA A 327 -21.37 -13.67 -18.62
N GLN A 328 -22.29 -14.04 -19.52
CA GLN A 328 -23.39 -13.15 -19.93
C GLN A 328 -24.49 -13.06 -18.88
N VAL A 329 -24.54 -14.00 -17.93
CA VAL A 329 -25.58 -14.12 -16.89
C VAL A 329 -24.95 -14.02 -15.50
N LEU A 330 -24.55 -12.80 -15.13
CA LEU A 330 -24.01 -12.50 -13.81
C LEU A 330 -25.11 -12.01 -12.86
N ASN A 331 -25.01 -12.46 -11.60
CA ASN A 331 -25.81 -11.96 -10.49
C ASN A 331 -24.90 -11.37 -9.42
N TYR A 332 -25.43 -10.40 -8.67
CA TYR A 332 -24.68 -9.62 -7.70
C TYR A 332 -25.41 -9.60 -6.37
N VAL A 333 -24.71 -9.93 -5.28
CA VAL A 333 -25.30 -10.00 -3.95
C VAL A 333 -24.39 -9.30 -2.95
N ILE A 334 -24.96 -8.42 -2.13
CA ILE A 334 -24.29 -7.93 -0.92
C ILE A 334 -24.62 -8.91 0.22
N ALA A 335 -23.59 -9.50 0.82
CA ALA A 335 -23.74 -10.51 1.86
C ALA A 335 -24.50 -9.97 3.10
N ASP A 336 -24.18 -8.74 3.52
CA ASP A 336 -24.91 -8.00 4.55
C ASP A 336 -25.43 -6.66 3.99
N PRO A 337 -26.71 -6.58 3.60
CA PRO A 337 -27.32 -5.37 3.05
C PRO A 337 -27.59 -4.27 4.09
N ALA A 338 -27.38 -4.53 5.39
CA ALA A 338 -27.46 -3.48 6.41
C ALA A 338 -26.28 -2.50 6.31
N LEU A 339 -25.14 -2.95 5.78
CA LEU A 339 -23.91 -2.16 5.71
C LEU A 339 -23.75 -1.39 4.41
N ALA A 340 -24.29 -1.88 3.29
CA ALA A 340 -24.16 -1.23 1.99
C ALA A 340 -25.34 -1.54 1.05
N THR A 341 -25.63 -0.62 0.13
CA THR A 341 -26.61 -0.82 -0.95
C THR A 341 -25.94 -1.03 -2.30
N LEU A 342 -26.64 -1.74 -3.17
CA LEU A 342 -26.26 -1.97 -4.56
C LEU A 342 -27.42 -1.60 -5.50
N GLN A 343 -27.13 -0.80 -6.52
CA GLN A 343 -28.00 -0.60 -7.68
C GLN A 343 -27.29 -1.12 -8.93
N ILE A 344 -27.98 -1.97 -9.68
CA ILE A 344 -27.42 -2.66 -10.85
C ILE A 344 -27.99 -2.01 -12.11
N GLN A 345 -27.12 -1.61 -13.03
CA GLN A 345 -27.49 -1.22 -14.38
C GLN A 345 -26.86 -2.24 -15.33
N GLN A 346 -27.68 -3.18 -15.83
CA GLN A 346 -27.20 -4.24 -16.70
C GLN A 346 -26.87 -3.71 -18.10
N GLY A 347 -25.80 -4.23 -18.69
CA GLY A 347 -25.41 -3.96 -20.07
C GLY A 347 -25.01 -5.23 -20.82
N GLU A 348 -24.92 -5.15 -22.14
CA GLU A 348 -24.64 -6.30 -23.01
C GLU A 348 -23.22 -6.87 -22.78
N GLY A 349 -22.22 -6.03 -22.56
CA GLY A 349 -20.83 -6.45 -22.29
C GLY A 349 -20.26 -5.96 -20.96
N GLU A 350 -20.96 -5.08 -20.26
CA GLU A 350 -20.51 -4.50 -18.99
C GLU A 350 -21.73 -4.14 -18.15
N ASP A 351 -21.75 -4.58 -16.90
CA ASP A 351 -22.70 -4.11 -15.91
C ASP A 351 -22.08 -2.99 -15.07
N ARG A 352 -22.91 -2.03 -14.66
CA ARG A 352 -22.51 -0.94 -13.76
C ARG A 352 -23.15 -1.14 -12.40
N LEU A 353 -22.31 -1.25 -11.37
CA LEU A 353 -22.71 -1.49 -9.99
C LEU A 353 -22.50 -0.22 -9.17
N VAL A 354 -23.58 0.51 -8.89
CA VAL A 354 -23.54 1.70 -8.03
C VAL A 354 -23.69 1.26 -6.57
N LEU A 355 -22.67 1.53 -5.78
CA LEU A 355 -22.53 1.17 -4.38
C LEU A 355 -22.66 2.40 -3.48
N SER A 356 -23.24 2.21 -2.30
CA SER A 356 -23.26 3.24 -1.24
C SER A 356 -23.11 2.57 0.13
N GLY A 357 -22.32 3.17 1.01
CA GLY A 357 -22.19 2.72 2.39
C GLY A 357 -23.34 3.25 3.24
N LEU A 358 -23.81 2.42 4.18
CA LEU A 358 -24.90 2.75 5.09
C LEU A 358 -24.43 2.84 6.55
N GLN A 359 -23.67 1.85 6.99
CA GLN A 359 -23.19 1.73 8.37
C GLN A 359 -21.76 1.19 8.36
N GLU A 360 -20.94 1.64 9.31
CA GLU A 360 -19.57 1.16 9.45
C GLU A 360 -19.51 -0.35 9.66
N GLY A 361 -18.56 -0.99 8.98
CA GLY A 361 -18.37 -2.44 9.02
C GLY A 361 -17.78 -2.98 7.73
N GLU A 362 -17.67 -4.30 7.64
CA GLU A 362 -17.19 -5.00 6.46
C GLU A 362 -18.27 -5.94 5.95
N THR A 363 -18.49 -5.93 4.63
CA THR A 363 -19.38 -6.88 3.94
C THR A 363 -18.73 -7.29 2.63
N ASN A 364 -19.36 -8.19 1.89
CA ASN A 364 -18.86 -8.64 0.60
C ASN A 364 -19.87 -8.37 -0.50
N LEU A 365 -19.38 -7.89 -1.64
CA LEU A 365 -20.06 -7.96 -2.93
C LEU A 365 -19.63 -9.25 -3.61
N GLU A 366 -20.57 -10.18 -3.70
CA GLU A 366 -20.40 -11.46 -4.38
C GLU A 366 -20.87 -11.32 -5.82
N ILE A 367 -20.02 -11.75 -6.75
CA ILE A 367 -20.34 -11.89 -8.16
C ILE A 367 -20.55 -13.38 -8.41
N LEU A 368 -21.71 -13.71 -8.95
CA LEU A 368 -22.16 -15.09 -9.16
C LEU A 368 -22.41 -15.35 -10.64
N ALA A 369 -22.01 -16.52 -11.14
CA ALA A 369 -22.46 -17.06 -12.41
C ALA A 369 -23.13 -18.41 -12.16
N ASN A 370 -24.34 -18.62 -12.69
CA ASN A 370 -25.14 -19.84 -12.46
C ASN A 370 -25.33 -20.23 -10.98
N GLY A 371 -25.28 -19.26 -10.06
CA GLY A 371 -25.40 -19.47 -8.62
C GLY A 371 -24.10 -19.84 -7.90
N GLU A 372 -23.00 -20.05 -8.64
CA GLU A 372 -21.68 -20.25 -8.06
C GLU A 372 -20.95 -18.91 -7.91
N ARG A 373 -20.15 -18.77 -6.85
CA ARG A 373 -19.35 -17.55 -6.60
C ARG A 373 -18.11 -17.56 -7.46
N VAL A 374 -17.94 -16.46 -8.19
CA VAL A 374 -16.94 -16.38 -9.25
C VAL A 374 -15.98 -15.23 -9.07
N ASP A 375 -16.39 -14.17 -8.40
CA ASP A 375 -15.51 -13.10 -7.99
C ASP A 375 -16.06 -12.46 -6.71
N LEU A 376 -15.21 -11.74 -6.00
CA LEU A 376 -15.50 -11.19 -4.69
C LEU A 376 -14.82 -9.83 -4.53
N VAL A 377 -15.59 -8.83 -4.14
CA VAL A 377 -15.06 -7.54 -3.69
C VAL A 377 -15.45 -7.33 -2.24
N ARG A 378 -14.47 -7.21 -1.35
CA ARG A 378 -14.75 -6.83 0.02
C ARG A 378 -15.08 -5.35 0.08
N LEU A 379 -16.23 -5.02 0.66
CA LEU A 379 -16.67 -3.65 0.87
C LEU A 379 -16.34 -3.27 2.32
N ILE A 380 -15.56 -2.20 2.48
CA ILE A 380 -15.21 -1.66 3.79
C ILE A 380 -15.91 -0.32 3.92
N VAL A 381 -16.82 -0.23 4.88
CA VAL A 381 -17.57 0.99 5.13
C VAL A 381 -16.99 1.67 6.37
N THR A 382 -16.56 2.92 6.22
CA THR A 382 -15.94 3.71 7.31
C THR A 382 -16.64 5.04 7.49
N ALA A 383 -16.68 5.56 8.71
CA ALA A 383 -17.02 6.97 8.92
C ALA A 383 -15.91 7.85 8.34
N PRO A 384 -16.26 8.94 7.62
CA PRO A 384 -15.25 9.88 7.16
C PRO A 384 -14.56 10.50 8.37
N LYS A 385 -13.23 10.57 8.36
CA LYS A 385 -12.45 11.18 9.45
C LYS A 385 -11.96 12.56 9.04
N ALA A 386 -12.09 13.53 9.94
CA ALA A 386 -11.50 14.85 9.77
C ALA A 386 -10.20 14.95 10.58
N VAL A 387 -9.14 15.39 9.93
CA VAL A 387 -7.80 15.52 10.51
C VAL A 387 -7.29 16.94 10.25
N THR A 388 -6.92 17.65 11.30
CA THR A 388 -6.30 18.97 11.23
C THR A 388 -4.79 18.80 11.34
N LEU A 389 -4.07 19.37 10.38
CA LEU A 389 -2.62 19.40 10.31
C LEU A 389 -2.15 20.84 10.38
N SER A 390 -0.90 21.06 10.79
CA SER A 390 -0.23 22.34 10.55
C SER A 390 0.79 22.20 9.41
N TYR A 391 1.04 23.31 8.70
CA TYR A 391 2.15 23.43 7.77
C TYR A 391 3.06 24.59 8.16
N SER A 392 4.37 24.42 8.01
CA SER A 392 5.35 25.50 8.18
C SER A 392 6.57 25.31 7.29
N TYR A 393 7.11 26.41 6.76
CA TYR A 393 8.48 26.44 6.24
C TYR A 393 9.40 27.06 7.29
N ILE A 394 10.42 26.33 7.72
CA ILE A 394 11.38 26.79 8.72
C ILE A 394 12.61 27.36 8.00
N ALA A 395 12.67 28.68 7.93
CA ALA A 395 13.76 29.45 7.33
C ALA A 395 14.79 29.85 8.39
N PHE A 396 16.02 30.17 7.96
CA PHE A 396 17.01 30.83 8.83
C PHE A 396 17.02 32.36 8.65
N PRO A 397 17.45 33.14 9.67
CA PRO A 397 17.64 34.58 9.54
C PRO A 397 18.55 34.98 8.37
N GLY A 398 18.03 35.84 7.50
CA GLY A 398 18.75 36.30 6.31
C GLY A 398 18.74 35.31 5.13
N GLU A 399 17.95 34.23 5.21
CA GLU A 399 17.77 33.31 4.10
C GLU A 399 17.26 34.02 2.84
N ALA A 400 17.87 33.71 1.68
CA ALA A 400 17.39 34.19 0.40
C ALA A 400 16.02 33.58 0.06
N ARG A 401 15.10 34.42 -0.42
CA ARG A 401 13.76 33.97 -0.81
C ARG A 401 13.84 33.06 -2.05
N THR A 402 13.23 31.88 -1.95
CA THR A 402 13.12 30.90 -3.03
C THR A 402 11.70 30.35 -3.10
N HIS A 403 11.42 29.47 -4.08
CA HIS A 403 10.10 28.84 -4.21
C HIS A 403 9.65 28.11 -2.93
N LEU A 404 10.57 27.64 -2.09
CA LEU A 404 10.25 26.98 -0.80
C LEU A 404 9.39 27.84 0.13
N TRP A 405 9.46 29.17 0.02
CA TRP A 405 8.65 30.10 0.81
C TRP A 405 7.19 30.11 0.37
N ASP A 406 6.92 29.76 -0.89
CA ASP A 406 5.62 29.87 -1.54
C ASP A 406 5.00 28.48 -1.85
N ASP A 407 5.77 27.39 -1.75
CA ASP A 407 5.34 26.00 -2.05
C ASP A 407 4.23 25.46 -1.12
N GLY A 408 4.04 26.07 0.06
CA GLY A 408 3.20 25.53 1.12
C GLY A 408 1.78 25.18 0.69
N VAL A 409 1.11 26.07 -0.04
CA VAL A 409 -0.27 25.84 -0.52
C VAL A 409 -0.34 24.65 -1.48
N LEU A 410 0.67 24.47 -2.33
CA LEU A 410 0.71 23.36 -3.29
C LEU A 410 0.96 22.03 -2.58
N ILE A 411 1.86 22.03 -1.58
CA ILE A 411 2.13 20.87 -0.73
C ILE A 411 0.87 20.44 0.02
N GLN A 412 0.20 21.38 0.70
CA GLN A 412 -1.03 21.12 1.45
C GLN A 412 -2.14 20.55 0.54
N ARG A 413 -2.33 21.13 -0.64
CA ARG A 413 -3.30 20.68 -1.64
C ARG A 413 -3.01 19.26 -2.12
N ASP A 414 -1.75 18.96 -2.48
CA ASP A 414 -1.39 17.64 -2.98
C ASP A 414 -1.49 16.56 -1.89
N ILE A 415 -1.04 16.84 -0.66
CA ILE A 415 -1.22 15.90 0.47
C ILE A 415 -2.72 15.66 0.71
N SER A 416 -3.55 16.70 0.67
CA SER A 416 -5.01 16.56 0.81
C SER A 416 -5.62 15.67 -0.26
N ARG A 417 -5.22 15.86 -1.52
CA ARG A 417 -5.64 15.01 -2.65
C ARG A 417 -5.24 13.55 -2.44
N ARG A 418 -4.05 13.28 -1.93
CA ARG A 418 -3.54 11.90 -1.72
C ARG A 418 -4.30 11.14 -0.64
N TYR A 419 -4.74 11.83 0.40
CA TYR A 419 -5.44 11.20 1.53
C TYR A 419 -6.95 11.15 1.38
N ALA A 420 -7.54 12.00 0.53
CA ALA A 420 -8.99 12.03 0.29
C ALA A 420 -9.59 10.65 -0.09
N PRO A 421 -8.96 9.85 -0.99
CA PRO A 421 -9.47 8.52 -1.34
C PRO A 421 -9.52 7.52 -0.18
N TYR A 422 -8.77 7.75 0.90
CA TYR A 422 -8.85 6.94 2.10
C TYR A 422 -10.00 7.35 3.04
N ASN A 423 -10.97 8.15 2.54
CA ASN A 423 -12.07 8.71 3.32
C ASN A 423 -11.59 9.64 4.46
N ILE A 424 -10.48 10.35 4.22
CA ILE A 424 -9.85 11.26 5.17
C ILE A 424 -9.92 12.69 4.63
N ARG A 425 -10.50 13.60 5.43
CA ARG A 425 -10.55 15.02 5.12
C ARG A 425 -9.48 15.75 5.91
N LEU A 426 -8.50 16.31 5.19
CA LEU A 426 -7.47 17.14 5.79
C LEU A 426 -7.93 18.60 5.86
N SER A 427 -7.61 19.25 6.98
CA SER A 427 -7.74 20.69 7.20
C SER A 427 -6.39 21.23 7.68
N TRP A 428 -6.08 22.48 7.37
CA TRP A 428 -4.73 23.02 7.55
C TRP A 428 -4.75 24.28 8.39
N VAL A 429 -3.81 24.35 9.34
CA VAL A 429 -3.33 25.57 9.96
C VAL A 429 -2.02 25.94 9.26
N ASP A 430 -2.08 26.92 8.37
CA ASP A 430 -0.91 27.39 7.65
C ASP A 430 -0.19 28.46 8.48
N ASN A 431 0.98 28.12 9.00
CA ASN A 431 1.82 29.06 9.74
C ASN A 431 2.76 29.85 8.82
N GLY A 432 2.79 29.53 7.52
CA GLY A 432 3.67 30.15 6.54
C GLY A 432 5.15 29.94 6.85
N VAL A 433 5.94 30.98 6.66
CA VAL A 433 7.38 30.97 6.90
C VAL A 433 7.69 31.40 8.34
N LEU A 434 8.35 30.51 9.09
CA LEU A 434 8.84 30.75 10.44
C LEU A 434 10.35 30.90 10.39
N VAL A 435 10.88 32.02 10.87
CA VAL A 435 12.31 32.34 10.79
C VAL A 435 12.98 32.06 12.13
N HIS A 436 13.83 31.04 12.19
CA HIS A 436 14.53 30.63 13.41
C HIS A 436 15.97 30.20 13.12
N GLU A 437 16.88 30.45 14.07
CA GLU A 437 18.23 29.87 14.02
C GLU A 437 18.15 28.38 14.36
N TRP A 438 18.07 27.57 13.32
CA TRP A 438 17.95 26.12 13.43
C TRP A 438 19.29 25.39 13.51
N ASP A 439 20.38 26.00 13.04
CA ASP A 439 21.74 25.45 12.99
C ASP A 439 22.39 25.53 14.39
N LYS A 440 22.19 24.49 15.20
CA LYS A 440 22.56 24.50 16.62
C LYS A 440 24.02 24.13 16.84
N ASP A 441 24.58 23.27 16.01
CA ASP A 441 25.97 22.84 16.08
C ASP A 441 26.92 23.69 15.23
N GLY A 442 26.38 24.58 14.38
CA GLY A 442 27.13 25.53 13.58
C GLY A 442 27.77 24.92 12.33
N ASP A 443 27.35 23.73 11.92
CA ASP A 443 27.87 23.05 10.73
C ASP A 443 27.20 23.55 9.42
N GLY A 444 26.11 24.31 9.56
CA GLY A 444 25.34 24.91 8.47
C GLY A 444 24.36 23.97 7.78
N TYR A 445 24.07 22.79 8.35
CA TYR A 445 23.15 21.77 7.83
C TYR A 445 22.00 21.49 8.79
N SER A 446 20.79 21.33 8.24
CA SER A 446 19.61 21.00 9.06
C SER A 446 19.46 19.50 9.29
N THR A 447 20.43 18.69 8.89
CA THR A 447 20.39 17.23 8.97
C THR A 447 21.66 16.72 9.61
N ASP A 448 21.54 16.14 10.79
CA ASP A 448 22.62 15.54 11.55
C ASP A 448 22.21 14.15 12.06
N ALA A 449 23.17 13.42 12.66
CA ALA A 449 22.88 12.12 13.25
C ALA A 449 22.04 12.22 14.54
N GLY A 450 22.11 13.36 15.25
CA GLY A 450 21.39 13.62 16.49
C GLY A 450 19.95 14.11 16.31
N ARG A 451 19.59 14.51 15.09
CA ARG A 451 18.33 15.15 14.68
C ARG A 451 18.01 16.39 15.53
N ILE A 452 19.03 17.10 16.00
CA ILE A 452 18.88 18.20 16.95
C ILE A 452 18.17 19.36 16.26
N GLU A 453 18.68 19.76 15.11
CA GLU A 453 18.15 20.83 14.25
C GLU A 453 16.74 20.46 13.80
N GLN A 454 16.56 19.22 13.36
CA GLN A 454 15.28 18.72 12.84
C GLN A 454 14.16 18.68 13.88
N ALA A 455 14.49 18.37 15.13
CA ALA A 455 13.52 18.31 16.22
C ALA A 455 13.28 19.68 16.89
N ALA A 456 14.14 20.67 16.64
CA ALA A 456 14.07 21.98 17.28
C ALA A 456 12.73 22.72 17.07
N PRO A 457 12.10 22.71 15.87
CA PRO A 457 10.81 23.38 15.67
C PRO A 457 9.74 22.96 16.67
N ILE A 458 9.72 21.67 17.05
CA ILE A 458 8.79 21.14 18.04
C ILE A 458 9.30 21.35 19.46
N LYS A 459 10.55 20.97 19.74
CA LYS A 459 11.13 20.99 21.10
C LYS A 459 11.25 22.39 21.69
N GLU A 460 11.49 23.38 20.84
CA GLU A 460 11.64 24.79 21.25
C GLU A 460 10.34 25.59 21.08
N GLY A 461 9.25 24.96 20.61
CA GLY A 461 7.95 25.61 20.47
C GLY A 461 7.91 26.71 19.42
N TRP A 462 8.65 26.55 18.31
CA TRP A 462 8.63 27.51 17.21
C TRP A 462 7.31 27.46 16.44
N ILE A 463 6.73 26.26 16.31
CA ILE A 463 5.45 26.05 15.65
C ILE A 463 4.32 26.40 16.64
N PRO A 464 3.49 27.43 16.35
CA PRO A 464 2.41 27.83 17.23
C PRO A 464 1.34 26.74 17.35
N ASN A 465 0.79 26.57 18.57
CA ASN A 465 -0.34 25.67 18.84
C ASN A 465 -0.10 24.22 18.34
N GLN A 466 1.14 23.76 18.36
CA GLN A 466 1.57 22.47 17.82
C GLN A 466 0.87 21.26 18.48
N GLU A 467 0.33 21.45 19.68
CA GLU A 467 -0.46 20.48 20.43
C GLU A 467 -1.94 20.47 20.04
N LEU A 468 -2.46 21.45 19.31
CA LEU A 468 -3.88 21.55 18.93
C LEU A 468 -4.22 20.86 17.61
N VAL A 469 -3.22 20.38 16.88
CA VAL A 469 -3.37 19.66 15.61
C VAL A 469 -3.01 18.19 15.76
N PHE A 470 -3.45 17.37 14.82
CA PHE A 470 -3.11 15.94 14.82
C PHE A 470 -1.63 15.72 14.57
N SER A 471 -1.05 16.39 13.58
CA SER A 471 0.38 16.33 13.25
C SER A 471 0.86 17.64 12.62
N ASN A 472 2.10 18.00 12.93
CA ASN A 472 2.77 19.19 12.42
C ASN A 472 3.69 18.80 11.26
N LEU A 473 3.39 19.30 10.06
CA LEU A 473 4.21 19.04 8.88
C LEU A 473 5.07 20.25 8.57
N TYR A 474 6.37 20.07 8.40
CA TYR A 474 7.23 21.21 8.07
C TYR A 474 8.40 20.85 7.17
N VAL A 475 8.80 21.84 6.37
CA VAL A 475 9.99 21.79 5.54
C VAL A 475 11.04 22.67 6.18
N MET A 476 12.28 22.19 6.24
CA MET A 476 13.43 22.96 6.70
C MET A 476 14.41 23.16 5.57
N ARG A 477 15.07 24.31 5.56
CA ARG A 477 16.20 24.56 4.68
C ARG A 477 17.36 23.62 5.03
N LEU A 478 17.83 22.81 4.08
CA LEU A 478 18.86 21.79 4.31
C LEU A 478 20.26 22.38 4.55
N THR A 479 20.61 23.48 3.88
CA THR A 479 21.91 24.15 3.98
C THR A 479 21.74 25.67 3.98
N LYS A 480 22.54 26.36 4.80
CA LYS A 480 22.65 27.82 4.80
C LYS A 480 23.44 28.39 3.61
N ASP A 481 24.16 27.54 2.89
CA ASP A 481 25.00 27.92 1.74
C ASP A 481 24.27 27.67 0.41
N ASP A 482 23.83 28.76 -0.22
CA ASP A 482 23.12 28.76 -1.52
C ASP A 482 24.01 28.33 -2.68
N ALA A 483 25.33 28.44 -2.56
CA ALA A 483 26.27 28.02 -3.59
C ALA A 483 26.53 26.51 -3.56
N ARG A 484 26.12 25.80 -2.50
CA ARG A 484 26.32 24.35 -2.40
C ARG A 484 25.31 23.60 -3.26
N PRO A 485 25.77 22.66 -4.11
CA PRO A 485 24.88 21.75 -4.78
C PRO A 485 24.14 20.90 -3.75
N CYS A 486 22.86 20.65 -4.00
CA CYS A 486 21.99 19.96 -3.06
C CYS A 486 22.42 18.49 -2.93
N PRO A 487 22.87 18.02 -1.76
CA PRO A 487 23.29 16.63 -1.60
C PRO A 487 22.05 15.72 -1.51
N GLY A 488 21.76 15.00 -2.59
CA GLY A 488 20.72 13.96 -2.62
C GLY A 488 19.28 14.48 -2.42
N THR A 489 18.31 13.57 -2.36
CA THR A 489 16.87 13.89 -2.37
C THR A 489 16.31 14.45 -1.07
N GLY A 490 17.12 14.78 -0.05
CA GLY A 490 16.62 15.33 1.24
C GLY A 490 15.70 14.34 1.99
N GLY A 491 16.23 13.64 2.99
CA GLY A 491 15.47 12.64 3.75
C GLY A 491 14.30 13.25 4.54
N GLY A 492 13.23 12.47 4.70
CA GLY A 492 12.13 12.77 5.62
C GLY A 492 12.29 12.04 6.94
N SER A 493 11.65 12.56 7.99
CA SER A 493 11.40 11.77 9.19
C SER A 493 10.18 12.24 9.96
N SER A 494 9.76 11.42 10.92
CA SER A 494 8.57 11.65 11.73
C SER A 494 8.88 11.43 13.21
N THR A 495 8.13 12.14 14.05
CA THR A 495 8.10 11.95 15.50
C THR A 495 6.66 11.72 15.89
N GLY A 496 6.36 10.51 16.33
CA GLY A 496 4.99 10.00 16.45
C GLY A 496 4.74 8.82 15.51
N SER A 497 4.42 7.67 16.09
CA SER A 497 4.22 6.38 15.45
C SER A 497 2.89 5.77 15.90
N GLY A 498 1.88 5.95 15.07
CA GLY A 498 0.63 5.18 15.14
C GLY A 498 -0.23 5.38 16.39
N PRO A 499 -0.91 4.30 16.85
CA PRO A 499 -2.12 4.41 17.66
C PRO A 499 -1.87 4.70 19.13
N THR A 500 -0.63 4.89 19.57
CA THR A 500 -0.29 5.11 20.99
C THR A 500 0.31 6.48 21.26
N ASP A 501 0.94 7.09 20.26
CA ASP A 501 1.76 8.29 20.47
C ASP A 501 0.87 9.53 20.57
N ALA A 502 1.04 10.29 21.66
CA ALA A 502 0.31 11.51 21.94
C ALA A 502 0.91 12.71 21.16
N PRO A 503 0.13 13.78 20.92
CA PRO A 503 0.67 15.05 20.42
C PRO A 503 1.76 15.63 21.35
N PRO A 504 2.69 16.46 20.84
CA PRO A 504 2.82 16.87 19.45
C PRO A 504 3.44 15.76 18.59
N ARG A 505 2.80 15.50 17.45
CA ARG A 505 3.31 14.63 16.39
C ARG A 505 3.87 15.51 15.28
N ALA A 506 4.87 15.03 14.57
CA ALA A 506 5.42 15.75 13.43
C ALA A 506 5.92 14.84 12.31
N GLY A 507 5.93 15.40 11.11
CA GLY A 507 6.60 14.87 9.93
C GLY A 507 7.35 15.99 9.24
N TYR A 508 8.61 15.78 8.89
CA TYR A 508 9.44 16.86 8.39
C TYR A 508 10.40 16.40 7.31
N ARG A 509 10.86 17.36 6.52
CA ARG A 509 11.80 17.14 5.41
C ARG A 509 12.79 18.29 5.32
N ALA A 510 14.05 17.96 5.07
CA ALA A 510 15.04 18.95 4.69
C ALA A 510 15.03 19.15 3.16
N ALA A 511 15.02 20.40 2.70
CA ALA A 511 14.95 20.77 1.29
C ALA A 511 15.92 21.90 0.93
N CYS A 512 16.30 21.94 -0.34
CA CYS A 512 17.07 23.04 -0.93
C CYS A 512 16.31 23.60 -2.14
N PRO A 513 16.54 24.85 -2.55
CA PRO A 513 15.93 25.41 -3.76
C PRO A 513 16.25 24.62 -5.02
N GLY A 514 17.48 24.07 -5.13
CA GLY A 514 17.89 23.28 -6.29
C GLY A 514 17.43 21.82 -6.29
N ASN A 515 16.62 21.37 -5.32
CA ASN A 515 16.27 19.97 -5.14
C ASN A 515 14.77 19.79 -4.84
N ALA A 516 14.18 18.71 -5.39
CA ALA A 516 12.84 18.21 -5.11
C ALA A 516 11.73 19.28 -5.07
N THR A 517 10.95 19.28 -6.15
CA THR A 517 9.69 20.04 -6.28
C THR A 517 8.78 19.91 -5.05
N GLU A 518 7.78 20.79 -4.97
CA GLU A 518 6.64 20.66 -4.06
C GLU A 518 5.99 19.26 -4.14
N LEU A 519 6.05 18.58 -5.29
CA LEU A 519 5.62 17.19 -5.44
C LEU A 519 6.55 16.23 -4.67
N GLY A 520 7.87 16.40 -4.77
CA GLY A 520 8.82 15.63 -3.96
C GLY A 520 8.67 15.90 -2.46
N GLN A 521 8.43 17.16 -2.09
CA GLN A 521 8.18 17.55 -0.70
C GLN A 521 6.89 16.97 -0.15
N SER A 522 5.78 17.11 -0.88
CA SER A 522 4.48 16.55 -0.51
C SER A 522 4.48 15.02 -0.47
N LEU A 523 5.19 14.34 -1.38
CA LEU A 523 5.35 12.88 -1.35
C LEU A 523 5.99 12.42 -0.04
N THR A 524 7.10 13.05 0.36
CA THR A 524 7.77 12.70 1.60
C THR A 524 6.98 13.12 2.82
N LEU A 525 6.41 14.32 2.87
CA LEU A 525 5.58 14.72 4.01
C LEU A 525 4.31 13.86 4.12
N ALA A 526 3.73 13.40 3.01
CA ALA A 526 2.64 12.43 3.01
C ALA A 526 3.10 11.07 3.55
N HIS A 527 4.32 10.63 3.24
CA HIS A 527 4.92 9.44 3.82
C HIS A 527 5.12 9.57 5.34
N GLU A 528 5.66 10.70 5.80
CA GLU A 528 5.85 10.97 7.23
C GLU A 528 4.52 11.10 7.97
N LEU A 529 3.49 11.68 7.35
CA LEU A 529 2.13 11.63 7.87
C LEU A 529 1.62 10.19 7.96
N GLY A 530 2.00 9.32 7.02
CA GLY A 530 1.65 7.90 7.02
C GLY A 530 2.16 7.19 8.27
N HIS A 531 3.39 7.47 8.70
CA HIS A 531 3.93 6.98 9.97
C HIS A 531 3.13 7.45 11.19
N ASN A 532 2.76 8.73 11.22
CA ASN A 532 1.90 9.29 12.27
C ASN A 532 0.50 8.65 12.28
N LEU A 533 0.04 8.14 11.14
CA LEU A 533 -1.21 7.39 10.98
C LEU A 533 -1.03 5.86 11.20
N GLY A 534 0.15 5.43 11.64
CA GLY A 534 0.44 4.04 12.05
C GLY A 534 0.92 3.13 10.94
N LEU A 535 1.21 3.67 9.75
CA LEU A 535 1.78 2.90 8.67
C LEU A 535 3.29 2.67 8.88
N TRP A 536 3.76 1.53 8.38
CA TRP A 536 5.17 1.12 8.44
C TRP A 536 5.70 0.88 7.02
N HIS A 537 7.02 0.94 6.87
CA HIS A 537 7.66 0.58 5.61
C HIS A 537 7.30 -0.84 5.20
N THR A 538 6.91 -1.00 3.95
CA THR A 538 6.69 -2.30 3.32
C THR A 538 7.97 -2.78 2.68
N LYS A 539 8.20 -4.10 2.65
CA LYS A 539 9.40 -4.68 2.04
C LYS A 539 9.41 -4.46 0.52
N ASP A 540 10.60 -4.27 -0.06
CA ASP A 540 10.84 -4.03 -1.50
C ASP A 540 10.48 -5.19 -2.45
N THR A 541 9.90 -6.27 -1.93
CA THR A 541 9.72 -7.53 -2.64
C THR A 541 8.31 -7.73 -3.22
N GLU A 542 7.35 -6.86 -2.88
CA GLU A 542 5.98 -6.98 -3.39
C GLU A 542 5.88 -6.37 -4.79
N PRO A 543 5.31 -7.09 -5.78
CA PRO A 543 4.90 -6.47 -7.05
C PRO A 543 4.04 -5.25 -6.78
N ASN A 544 4.37 -4.11 -7.39
CA ASN A 544 3.72 -2.82 -7.17
C ASN A 544 3.95 -2.19 -5.78
N GLY A 545 4.84 -2.72 -4.94
CA GLY A 545 5.19 -2.10 -3.65
C GLY A 545 5.63 -0.65 -3.79
N ALA A 546 6.22 -0.29 -4.94
CA ALA A 546 6.53 1.08 -5.30
C ALA A 546 5.33 2.04 -5.27
N ALA A 547 4.10 1.55 -5.43
CA ALA A 547 2.91 2.38 -5.38
C ALA A 547 2.49 2.79 -3.96
N ASN A 548 3.04 2.10 -2.95
CA ASN A 548 2.65 2.24 -1.56
C ASN A 548 3.06 3.61 -1.03
N LEU A 549 2.20 4.21 -0.21
CA LEU A 549 2.46 5.47 0.49
C LEU A 549 3.76 5.41 1.30
N MET A 550 4.08 4.23 1.83
CA MET A 550 5.26 3.97 2.66
C MET A 550 6.47 3.48 1.87
N TYR A 551 6.45 3.53 0.53
CA TYR A 551 7.60 3.17 -0.30
C TYR A 551 8.50 4.38 -0.55
N VAL A 552 9.81 4.15 -0.54
CA VAL A 552 10.83 5.17 -0.83
C VAL A 552 10.96 5.35 -2.34
N GLY A 553 10.71 6.55 -2.86
CA GLY A 553 10.66 6.77 -4.33
C GLY A 553 9.35 6.29 -4.96
N ARG A 554 8.26 6.46 -4.20
CA ARG A 554 6.89 6.06 -4.56
C ARG A 554 6.50 6.43 -5.99
N GLN A 555 5.83 5.49 -6.65
CA GLN A 555 5.04 5.69 -7.87
C GLN A 555 3.55 5.86 -7.50
N GLU A 556 2.77 6.56 -8.31
CA GLU A 556 1.38 6.90 -7.97
C GLU A 556 0.36 5.99 -8.66
N GLY A 557 -0.86 5.84 -8.13
CA GLY A 557 -1.99 5.26 -8.88
C GLY A 557 -2.53 3.91 -8.40
N ILE A 558 -2.00 3.32 -7.34
CA ILE A 558 -2.61 2.16 -6.66
C ILE A 558 -2.82 2.48 -5.18
N PHE A 559 -3.96 2.04 -4.66
CA PHE A 559 -4.25 2.05 -3.23
C PHE A 559 -4.17 0.63 -2.68
N PHE A 560 -3.62 0.48 -1.48
CA PHE A 560 -3.54 -0.82 -0.81
C PHE A 560 -4.48 -0.86 0.38
N ALA A 561 -5.26 -1.92 0.46
CA ALA A 561 -6.32 -2.00 1.45
C ALA A 561 -5.85 -1.98 2.90
N SER A 562 -4.68 -2.57 3.14
CA SER A 562 -4.01 -2.53 4.43
C SER A 562 -3.77 -1.10 4.93
N GLN A 563 -3.54 -0.14 4.03
CA GLN A 563 -3.23 1.24 4.41
C GLN A 563 -4.44 1.93 5.02
N TRP A 564 -5.59 1.92 4.35
CA TRP A 564 -6.76 2.62 4.90
C TRP A 564 -7.28 1.93 6.17
N ARG A 565 -7.19 0.60 6.27
CA ARG A 565 -7.55 -0.10 7.51
C ARG A 565 -6.71 0.39 8.69
N VAL A 566 -5.40 0.43 8.54
CA VAL A 566 -4.48 0.90 9.60
C VAL A 566 -4.73 2.38 9.92
N ILE A 567 -4.87 3.23 8.90
CA ILE A 567 -5.18 4.66 9.09
C ILE A 567 -6.47 4.83 9.91
N HIS A 568 -7.56 4.16 9.54
CA HIS A 568 -8.85 4.27 10.23
C HIS A 568 -8.81 3.71 11.65
N GLN A 569 -8.11 2.60 11.88
CA GLN A 569 -7.88 2.04 13.22
C GLN A 569 -7.11 3.00 14.11
N THR A 570 -6.02 3.59 13.59
CA THR A 570 -5.24 4.61 14.30
C THR A 570 -6.12 5.80 14.65
N LEU A 571 -6.79 6.40 13.68
CA LEU A 571 -7.61 7.60 13.91
C LEU A 571 -8.75 7.34 14.89
N SER A 572 -9.43 6.18 14.80
CA SER A 572 -10.49 5.82 15.76
C SER A 572 -9.94 5.69 17.18
N SER A 573 -8.74 5.09 17.34
CA SER A 573 -8.06 4.99 18.64
C SER A 573 -7.70 6.37 19.21
N ARG A 574 -7.29 7.31 18.35
CA ARG A 574 -6.92 8.68 18.77
C ARG A 574 -8.16 9.54 19.09
N ILE A 575 -9.25 9.39 18.35
CA ILE A 575 -10.55 9.99 18.69
C ILE A 575 -11.02 9.50 20.06
N ALA A 576 -10.94 8.19 20.31
CA ALA A 576 -11.32 7.63 21.61
C ALA A 576 -10.43 8.12 22.77
N ALA A 577 -9.16 8.44 22.48
CA ALA A 577 -8.24 9.06 23.45
C ALA A 577 -8.52 10.55 23.70
N GLY A 578 -9.38 11.18 22.89
CA GLY A 578 -9.67 12.61 22.97
C GLY A 578 -8.55 13.50 22.39
N ASP A 579 -7.74 12.96 21.46
CA ASP A 579 -6.65 13.71 20.84
C ASP A 579 -7.21 14.93 20.06
N PRO A 580 -6.55 16.09 20.16
CA PRO A 580 -6.89 17.28 19.37
C PRO A 580 -6.58 17.08 17.88
N GLY A 581 -7.29 17.87 17.06
CA GLY A 581 -7.11 17.86 15.60
C GLY A 581 -7.61 16.59 14.90
N VAL A 582 -8.33 15.69 15.58
CA VAL A 582 -8.95 14.53 14.94
C VAL A 582 -10.40 14.35 15.40
N SER A 583 -11.30 14.04 14.47
CA SER A 583 -12.71 13.80 14.76
C SER A 583 -13.38 12.98 13.66
N GLU A 584 -14.59 12.51 13.93
CA GLU A 584 -15.47 12.04 12.86
C GLU A 584 -16.03 13.23 12.10
N ALA A 585 -15.89 13.20 10.78
CA ALA A 585 -16.51 14.21 9.93
C ALA A 585 -18.00 13.90 9.82
N LYS A 586 -18.86 14.92 9.94
CA LYS A 586 -20.23 14.78 9.46
C LYS A 586 -20.20 14.70 7.94
N GLY A 587 -20.99 13.79 7.38
CA GLY A 587 -21.21 13.69 5.93
C GLY A 587 -21.59 15.06 5.34
N PRO A 588 -21.38 15.27 4.02
CA PRO A 588 -21.89 16.49 3.40
C PRO A 588 -23.37 16.60 3.72
N SER A 589 -23.77 17.68 4.39
CA SER A 589 -25.17 17.95 4.67
C SER A 589 -25.89 17.96 3.33
N GLN A 590 -26.80 17.00 3.13
CA GLN A 590 -27.77 17.12 2.05
C GLN A 590 -28.58 18.39 2.35
N ASN A 591 -28.23 19.49 1.68
CA ASN A 591 -29.12 20.64 1.60
C ASN A 591 -30.42 20.12 0.98
N ARG A 592 -31.48 20.10 1.79
CA ARG A 592 -32.85 19.90 1.32
C ARG A 592 -33.26 21.01 0.38
#